data_AF-A0A8T5RH63-F1
#
_entry.id   AF-A0A8T5RH63-F1
#
_cell.length_a   1.000
_cell.length_b   1.000
_cell.length_c   1.000
_cell.angle_alpha   90.00
_cell.angle_beta   90.00
_cell.angle_gamma   90.00
#
_symmetry.space_group_name_H-M   'P 1'
#
loop_
_entity.id
_entity.type
_entity.pdbx_description
1 polymer ?
#
loop_
_entity_poly.entity_id
_entity_poly.type
_entity_poly.pdbx_seq_one_letter_code
_entity_poly.pdbx_strand_id
1 'polypeptide(L)' 'SDDYIIIEIVMFHGRSIETKKKLINSLFKSIQEELGISTQDIEIIIIESPKHNWGIRGLPGDELSLNYKTNI' A
#
# COMPACT_ATOMS: atom_id res chain seq x y z
N SER A 1 10.00 -20.67 3.12
CA SER A 1 8.86 -21.52 3.44
C SER A 1 8.04 -21.76 2.18
N ASP A 2 7.19 -22.79 2.16
CA ASP A 2 6.20 -22.97 1.08
C ASP A 2 5.07 -21.91 1.16
N ASP A 3 4.94 -21.24 2.32
CA ASP A 3 3.98 -20.16 2.58
C ASP A 3 4.54 -18.75 2.29
N TYR A 4 5.71 -18.65 1.64
CA TYR A 4 6.34 -17.35 1.39
C TYR A 4 5.53 -16.50 0.40
N ILE A 5 5.21 -15.27 0.80
CA ILE A 5 4.43 -14.33 0.01
C ILE A 5 5.12 -12.96 -0.12
N ILE A 6 4.95 -12.35 -1.28
CA ILE A 6 5.33 -10.96 -1.55
C ILE A 6 4.05 -10.16 -1.82
N ILE A 7 3.91 -9.03 -1.14
CA ILE A 7 2.79 -8.10 -1.30
C ILE A 7 3.35 -6.78 -1.83
N GLU A 8 3.00 -6.45 -3.06
CA GLU A 8 3.31 -5.16 -3.67
C GLU A 8 2.09 -4.22 -3.60
N ILE A 9 2.30 -3.05 -3.00
CA ILE A 9 1.27 -2.02 -2.84
C ILE A 9 1.67 -0.81 -3.67
N VAL A 10 1.03 -0.66 -4.84
CA VAL A 10 1.24 0.50 -5.70
C VAL A 10 0.24 1.59 -5.32
N MET A 11 0.73 2.78 -4.94
CA MET A 11 -0.12 3.87 -4.47
C MET A 11 0.43 5.25 -4.81
N PHE A 12 -0.40 6.28 -4.63
CA PHE A 12 0.06 7.66 -4.76
C PHE A 12 1.05 8.06 -3.67
N HIS A 13 2.03 8.90 -4.05
CA HIS A 13 2.80 9.69 -3.10
C HIS A 13 1.88 10.55 -2.19
N GLY A 14 2.41 10.90 -1.02
CA GLY A 14 1.84 11.93 -0.15
C GLY A 14 1.41 11.45 1.24
N ARG A 15 1.59 10.16 1.56
CA ARG A 15 1.38 9.65 2.92
C ARG A 15 2.62 9.86 3.78
N SER A 16 2.39 10.16 5.06
CA SER A 16 3.47 10.21 6.06
C SER A 16 4.19 8.86 6.21
N ILE A 17 5.47 8.91 6.59
CA ILE A 17 6.28 7.71 6.87
C ILE A 17 5.62 6.86 7.97
N GLU A 18 5.07 7.51 9.00
CA GLU A 18 4.36 6.84 10.09
C GLU A 18 3.15 6.04 9.58
N THR A 19 2.35 6.63 8.69
CA THR A 19 1.19 5.95 8.09
C THR A 19 1.60 4.72 7.29
N LYS A 20 2.68 4.81 6.50
CA LYS A 20 3.22 3.67 5.74
C LYS A 20 3.70 2.54 6.66
N LYS A 21 4.43 2.87 7.74
CA LYS A 21 4.84 1.89 8.76
C LYS A 21 3.64 1.23 9.45
N LYS A 22 2.61 2.03 9.77
CA LYS A 22 1.37 1.52 10.37
C LYS A 22 0.65 0.53 9.44
N LEU A 23 0.55 0.83 8.14
CA LEU A 23 0.00 -0.10 7.14
C LEU A 23 0.76 -1.43 7.13
N ILE A 24 2.09 -1.38 7.01
CA ILE A 24 2.95 -2.57 6.99
C ILE A 24 2.73 -3.43 8.26
N ASN A 25 2.79 -2.81 9.44
CA ASN A 25 2.60 -3.53 10.71
C ASN A 25 1.19 -4.12 10.85
N SER A 26 0.17 -3.40 10.39
CA SER A 26 -1.21 -3.89 10.39
C SER A 26 -1.38 -5.09 9.46
N LEU A 27 -0.76 -5.09 8.29
CA LEU A 27 -0.81 -6.23 7.36
C LEU A 27 -0.13 -7.46 7.94
N PHE A 28 1.09 -7.33 8.48
CA PHE A 28 1.75 -8.44 9.18
C PHE A 28 0.86 -9.04 10.26
N LYS A 29 0.27 -8.19 11.11
CA LYS A 29 -0.61 -8.61 12.19
C LYS A 29 -1.83 -9.34 11.66
N SER A 30 -2.59 -8.74 10.75
CA SER A 30 -3.82 -9.32 10.21
C SER A 30 -3.56 -10.64 9.48
N ILE A 31 -2.52 -10.73 8.67
CA ILE A 31 -2.19 -11.96 7.94
C ILE A 31 -1.81 -13.08 8.91
N GLN A 32 -1.02 -12.78 9.93
CA GLN A 32 -0.67 -13.77 10.95
C GLN A 32 -1.91 -14.22 11.75
N GLU A 33 -2.77 -13.28 12.16
CA GLU A 33 -3.97 -13.56 12.96
C GLU A 33 -5.05 -14.33 12.17
N GLU A 34 -5.26 -13.99 10.90
CA GLU A 34 -6.35 -14.53 10.09
C GLU A 34 -5.94 -15.76 9.26
N LEU A 35 -4.68 -15.83 8.81
CA LEU A 35 -4.19 -16.87 7.91
C LEU A 35 -3.12 -17.77 8.53
N GLY A 36 -2.58 -17.41 9.70
CA GLY A 36 -1.56 -18.21 10.39
C GLY A 36 -0.17 -18.18 9.75
N ILE A 37 0.04 -17.34 8.72
CA ILE A 37 1.32 -17.23 8.02
C ILE A 37 2.31 -16.47 8.92
N SER A 38 3.50 -17.04 9.08
CA SER A 38 4.59 -16.42 9.84
C SER A 38 5.00 -15.09 9.21
N THR A 39 5.27 -14.07 10.04
CA THR A 39 5.78 -12.79 9.54
C THR A 39 7.16 -12.91 8.87
N GLN A 40 7.90 -13.97 9.15
CA GLN A 40 9.17 -14.29 8.48
C GLN A 40 8.98 -14.73 7.03
N ASP A 41 7.75 -15.14 6.67
CA ASP A 41 7.39 -15.60 5.34
C ASP A 41 6.64 -14.52 4.53
N ILE A 42 6.61 -13.27 5.01
CA ILE A 42 5.88 -12.18 4.37
C ILE A 42 6.85 -11.05 4.04
N GLU A 43 6.85 -10.61 2.78
CA GLU A 43 7.54 -9.39 2.34
C GLU A 43 6.52 -8.37 1.82
N ILE A 44 6.67 -7.10 2.21
CA ILE A 44 5.74 -6.02 1.83
C ILE A 44 6.54 -4.87 1.24
N ILE A 45 6.20 -4.50 0.01
CA ILE A 45 6.84 -3.40 -0.73
C ILE A 45 5.77 -2.34 -1.05
N ILE A 46 6.02 -1.10 -0.63
CA ILE A 46 5.20 0.04 -1.04
C ILE A 46 5.90 0.76 -2.19
N ILE A 47 5.23 0.81 -3.34
CA ILE A 47 5.70 1.50 -4.54
C ILE A 47 4.87 2.78 -4.70
N GLU A 48 5.51 3.93 -4.52
CA GLU A 48 4.85 5.21 -4.64
C GLU A 48 5.06 5.83 -6.02
N SER A 49 3.99 6.37 -6.61
CA SER A 49 4.03 7.08 -7.89
C SER A 49 3.41 8.47 -7.76
N PRO A 50 3.97 9.51 -8.41
CA PRO A 50 3.32 10.80 -8.49
C PRO A 50 1.95 10.65 -9.14
N LYS A 51 0.99 11.50 -8.75
CA LYS A 51 -0.39 11.41 -9.26
C LYS A 51 -0.47 11.61 -10.78
N HIS A 52 0.31 12.53 -11.34
CA HIS A 52 0.38 12.79 -12.78
C HIS A 52 0.94 11.61 -13.60
N ASN A 53 1.57 10.62 -12.95
CA ASN A 53 2.05 9.42 -13.64
C ASN A 53 0.98 8.33 -13.77
N TRP A 54 -0.22 8.52 -13.21
CA TRP A 54 -1.31 7.55 -13.28
C TRP A 54 -2.45 8.07 -14.14
N GLY A 55 -2.86 7.28 -15.13
CA GLY A 55 -4.13 7.47 -15.83
C GLY A 55 -5.24 6.68 -15.13
N ILE A 56 -6.25 7.37 -14.62
CA ILE A 56 -7.40 6.74 -13.95
C ILE A 56 -8.67 7.39 -14.48
N ARG A 57 -9.65 6.59 -14.91
CA ARG A 57 -10.94 7.08 -15.43
C ARG A 57 -10.79 8.14 -16.55
N GLY A 58 -9.77 7.97 -17.40
CA GLY A 58 -9.53 8.84 -18.55
C GLY A 58 -8.82 10.17 -18.23
N LEU A 59 -8.39 10.39 -16.99
CA LEU A 59 -7.68 11.60 -16.58
C LEU A 59 -6.35 11.25 -15.87
N PRO A 60 -5.34 12.13 -15.95
CA PRO A 60 -4.20 12.10 -15.02
C PRO A 60 -4.66 12.15 -13.56
N GLY A 61 -3.96 11.45 -12.68
CA GLY A 61 -4.37 11.26 -11.29
C GLY A 61 -4.45 12.54 -10.46
N ASP A 62 -3.75 13.60 -10.87
CA ASP A 62 -3.79 14.93 -10.28
C ASP A 62 -4.91 15.82 -10.83
N GLU A 63 -5.51 15.45 -11.97
CA GLU A 63 -6.70 16.08 -12.54
C GLU A 63 -8.00 15.42 -12.03
N LEU A 64 -7.90 14.32 -11.29
CA LEU A 64 -9.05 13.67 -10.67
C LEU A 64 -9.59 14.48 -9.49
N SER A 65 -10.88 14.76 -9.55
CA SER A 65 -11.66 15.14 -8.37
C SER A 65 -11.90 13.89 -7.51
N LEU A 66 -11.04 13.66 -6.52
CA LEU A 66 -11.23 12.60 -5.53
C LEU A 66 -12.15 13.08 -4.41
N ASN A 67 -13.10 12.24 -4.02
CA ASN A 67 -14.02 12.52 -2.91
C ASN A 67 -13.37 12.34 -1.50
N TYR A 68 -12.05 12.20 -1.43
CA TYR A 68 -11.30 11.97 -0.19
C TYR A 68 -9.93 12.65 -0.21
N LYS A 69 -9.44 13.03 0.97
CA LYS A 69 -8.13 13.68 1.12
C LYS A 69 -7.00 12.67 0.99
N THR A 70 -6.01 12.97 0.15
CA THR A 70 -4.81 12.14 -0.01
C THR A 70 -3.66 12.55 0.91
N ASN A 71 -3.72 13.75 1.51
CA ASN A 71 -2.71 14.25 2.43
C ASN A 71 -3.17 13.96 3.86
N ILE A 72 -2.65 12.87 4.44
CA ILE A 72 -2.75 12.51 5.86
C ILE A 72 -1.38 11.98 6.29
#